data_AF-A0A924WBJ7-F1
#
_entry.id   AF-A0A924WBJ7-F1
#
_cell.length_a   1.000
_cell.length_b   1.000
_cell.length_c   1.000
_cell.angle_alpha   90.00
_cell.angle_beta   90.00
_cell.angle_gamma   90.00
#
_symmetry.space_group_name_H-M   'P 1'
#
loop_
_entity.id
_entity.type
_entity.pdbx_description
1 polymer ?
#
loop_
_entity_poly.entity_id
_entity_poly.type
_entity_poly.pdbx_seq_one_letter_code
_entity_poly.pdbx_strand_id
1 'polypeptide(L)'
;MESLHFYWEYRRAKMRQLDYHLSYHASDADDSYSHRPEVIRPLYYSLDPYDFYRVEGHISRSFIALNQKVGASPAEALQFMVKRYNLDFEVVEVDIYCNQCRFLSQKYPYPNLSPAEFFNSFREDIMGAEHLAGVPKGGTFIVVTTKMVLDDVSQTVAIADFALPYRCCPQKPILCRFDLAVKMAGNCAAGKRELYITVVPSNLTTGRFLMTIDDSPLEGTIGGTTTRDGMFDYQNGQAITITTQVAADNQKHKIKVKDPSLDCCGEIIVLVPDCVCKINLQANVAPVCIEGYREIDVVISAINQGTKGFNLKVDGSIYEENATYEPDGITTKTVAIAGDGEDHEIKVTDVENPNCEGILTVRVPDCRHIISVSAVSSDVCLQDNMTSVEVIITTKNPPPFGEFKLKYDGNLMDVQAPSNRRARSRATAAASAGDPASYIAAGSMVYEASGSNILSINVKGDSQKHLLEVIDTNDPSIHAFTEFLVKDCQDIIVN
;
A
#
# COMPACT_ATOMS: atom_id res chain seq x y z
N MET A 1 -4.14 -44.31 -47.70
CA MET A 1 -3.07 -43.66 -48.48
C MET A 1 -1.92 -43.43 -47.52
N GLU A 2 -0.70 -43.82 -47.88
CA GLU A 2 0.48 -43.48 -47.07
C GLU A 2 0.80 -41.97 -47.23
N SER A 3 1.24 -41.32 -46.16
CA SER A 3 1.54 -39.88 -46.15
C SER A 3 2.79 -39.57 -46.99
N LEU A 4 2.79 -38.43 -47.69
CA LEU A 4 3.82 -38.08 -48.69
C LEU A 4 5.24 -37.94 -48.09
N HIS A 5 5.33 -37.69 -46.77
CA HIS A 5 6.60 -37.49 -46.07
C HIS A 5 7.53 -38.72 -46.11
N PHE A 6 6.99 -39.94 -46.25
CA PHE A 6 7.76 -41.18 -46.40
C PHE A 6 8.61 -41.21 -47.69
N TYR A 7 8.25 -40.41 -48.68
CA TYR A 7 8.86 -40.42 -50.02
C TYR A 7 9.51 -39.08 -50.40
N TRP A 8 9.46 -38.08 -49.50
CA TRP A 8 9.86 -36.70 -49.80
C TRP A 8 11.36 -36.56 -50.10
N GLU A 9 12.23 -37.19 -49.30
CA GLU A 9 13.68 -37.15 -49.53
C GLU A 9 14.25 -38.57 -49.57
N TYR A 10 14.68 -39.00 -50.76
CA TYR A 10 15.19 -40.36 -51.00
C TYR A 10 16.32 -40.76 -50.04
N ARG A 11 17.27 -39.85 -49.76
CA ARG A 11 18.42 -40.17 -48.90
C ARG A 11 18.00 -40.43 -47.46
N ARG A 12 17.10 -39.61 -46.90
CA ARG A 12 16.60 -39.78 -45.53
C ARG A 12 15.68 -40.98 -45.40
N ALA A 13 14.84 -41.25 -46.39
CA ALA A 13 14.06 -42.47 -46.47
C ALA A 13 14.96 -43.72 -46.46
N LYS A 14 16.02 -43.72 -47.29
CA LYS A 14 17.02 -44.80 -47.35
C LYS A 14 17.77 -45.00 -46.03
N MET A 15 18.05 -43.92 -45.29
CA MET A 15 18.77 -43.97 -44.01
C MET A 15 17.85 -44.07 -42.78
N ARG A 16 16.52 -44.21 -42.98
CA ARG A 16 15.50 -44.20 -41.90
C ARG A 16 15.58 -42.97 -40.99
N GLN A 17 15.86 -41.80 -41.56
CA GLN A 17 15.93 -40.50 -40.87
C GLN A 17 14.78 -39.57 -41.29
N LEU A 18 13.60 -40.14 -41.49
CA LEU A 18 12.40 -39.41 -41.91
C LEU A 18 11.94 -38.40 -40.85
N ASP A 19 12.25 -38.66 -39.58
CA ASP A 19 11.99 -37.79 -38.43
C ASP A 19 12.85 -36.51 -38.40
N TYR A 20 13.75 -36.32 -39.38
CA TYR A 20 14.57 -35.12 -39.53
C TYR A 20 14.13 -34.19 -40.69
N HIS A 21 13.02 -34.49 -41.37
CA HIS A 21 12.47 -33.55 -42.36
C HIS A 21 11.96 -32.28 -41.67
N LEU A 22 12.64 -31.16 -41.91
CA LEU A 22 12.25 -29.86 -41.37
C LEU A 22 10.90 -29.43 -41.98
N SER A 23 9.90 -29.25 -41.13
CA SER A 23 8.57 -28.74 -41.50
C SER A 23 7.91 -28.08 -40.30
N TYR A 24 7.20 -26.98 -40.52
CA TYR A 24 6.39 -26.33 -39.50
C TYR A 24 5.26 -27.22 -38.97
N HIS A 25 4.83 -28.22 -39.76
CA HIS A 25 3.75 -29.14 -39.42
C HIS A 25 4.25 -30.55 -39.05
N ALA A 26 5.54 -30.70 -38.73
CA ALA A 26 6.13 -32.01 -38.43
C ALA A 26 5.51 -32.72 -37.21
N SER A 27 4.78 -31.98 -36.36
CA SER A 27 4.11 -32.45 -35.14
C SER A 27 2.62 -32.07 -35.01
N ASP A 28 2.00 -31.58 -36.09
CA ASP A 28 0.70 -30.87 -35.98
C ASP A 28 -0.52 -31.73 -36.35
N ALA A 29 -0.32 -33.00 -36.74
CA ALA A 29 -1.40 -33.89 -37.21
C ALA A 29 -1.19 -35.35 -36.77
N ASP A 30 -2.19 -36.21 -36.96
CA ASP A 30 -2.10 -37.64 -36.61
C ASP A 30 -1.03 -38.39 -37.45
N ASP A 31 -0.59 -37.84 -38.58
CA ASP A 31 0.52 -38.35 -39.40
C ASP A 31 1.87 -37.65 -39.12
N SER A 32 1.99 -37.03 -37.93
CA SER A 32 3.23 -36.45 -37.42
C SER A 32 4.37 -37.45 -37.46
N TYR A 33 5.50 -37.01 -38.01
CA TYR A 33 6.66 -37.88 -38.26
C TYR A 33 7.88 -37.50 -37.42
N SER A 34 7.82 -36.42 -36.62
CA SER A 34 8.92 -36.04 -35.73
C SER A 34 8.44 -35.50 -34.38
N HIS A 35 9.13 -35.92 -33.32
CA HIS A 35 9.00 -35.36 -31.96
C HIS A 35 10.26 -34.58 -31.54
N ARG A 36 11.17 -34.32 -32.49
CA ARG A 36 12.47 -33.71 -32.21
C ARG A 36 12.32 -32.19 -32.06
N PRO A 37 12.79 -31.60 -30.94
CA PRO A 37 12.72 -30.16 -30.74
C PRO A 37 13.39 -29.35 -31.87
N GLU A 38 14.49 -29.85 -32.42
CA GLU A 38 15.24 -29.21 -33.51
C GLU A 38 14.49 -29.20 -34.84
N VAL A 39 13.54 -30.12 -35.01
CA VAL A 39 12.75 -30.30 -36.25
C VAL A 39 11.42 -29.56 -36.15
N ILE A 40 10.79 -29.58 -34.97
CA ILE A 40 9.52 -28.89 -34.69
C ILE A 40 9.74 -27.38 -34.54
N ARG A 41 10.90 -26.98 -34.01
CA ARG A 41 11.20 -25.56 -33.75
C ARG A 41 12.58 -25.17 -34.28
N PRO A 42 12.83 -25.30 -35.59
CA PRO A 42 14.17 -25.14 -36.18
C PRO A 42 14.81 -23.79 -35.86
N LEU A 43 14.01 -22.73 -35.67
CA LEU A 43 14.48 -21.38 -35.29
C LEU A 43 15.13 -21.30 -33.90
N TYR A 44 14.84 -22.24 -32.98
CA TYR A 44 15.54 -22.30 -31.69
C TYR A 44 16.89 -23.02 -31.75
N TYR A 45 17.20 -23.69 -32.86
CA TYR A 45 18.36 -24.58 -32.97
C TYR A 45 19.32 -24.22 -34.12
N SER A 46 18.85 -23.51 -35.15
CA SER A 46 19.69 -23.00 -36.23
C SER A 46 19.60 -21.48 -36.31
N LEU A 47 20.66 -20.81 -35.85
CA LEU A 47 20.84 -19.36 -35.96
C LEU A 47 21.76 -18.96 -37.12
N ASP A 48 22.37 -19.93 -37.79
CA ASP A 48 23.31 -19.70 -38.89
C ASP A 48 22.76 -18.90 -40.08
N PRO A 49 21.47 -18.99 -40.48
CA PRO A 49 20.94 -18.17 -41.57
C PRO A 49 20.52 -16.76 -41.14
N TYR A 50 20.58 -16.42 -39.85
CA TYR A 50 20.16 -15.13 -39.32
C TYR A 50 21.39 -14.35 -38.81
N ASP A 51 21.70 -13.24 -39.48
CA ASP A 51 22.82 -12.36 -39.19
C ASP A 51 22.44 -11.16 -38.32
N PHE A 52 21.19 -11.08 -37.86
CA PHE A 52 20.66 -9.98 -37.07
C PHE A 52 19.81 -10.45 -35.89
N TYR A 53 20.12 -9.94 -34.70
CA TYR A 53 19.35 -10.15 -33.47
C TYR A 53 18.43 -8.96 -33.23
N ARG A 54 17.12 -9.18 -33.24
CA ARG A 54 16.15 -8.16 -32.84
C ARG A 54 16.11 -8.05 -31.31
N VAL A 55 16.24 -6.83 -30.78
CA VAL A 55 16.26 -6.58 -29.32
C VAL A 55 15.18 -5.55 -29.00
N GLU A 56 14.22 -5.93 -28.15
CA GLU A 56 13.00 -5.14 -27.91
C GLU A 56 12.62 -5.16 -26.43
N GLY A 57 11.76 -4.22 -26.02
CA GLY A 57 11.12 -4.23 -24.69
C GLY A 57 11.97 -3.70 -23.53
N HIS A 58 13.17 -3.19 -23.79
CA HIS A 58 14.09 -2.64 -22.79
C HIS A 58 13.99 -1.10 -22.66
N ILE A 59 13.59 -0.38 -23.71
CA ILE A 59 13.40 1.08 -23.70
C ILE A 59 12.29 1.47 -22.71
N SER A 60 12.51 2.58 -22.00
CA SER A 60 11.65 3.14 -20.94
C SER A 60 11.43 2.18 -19.76
N ARG A 61 12.30 1.17 -19.60
CA ARG A 61 12.29 0.29 -18.43
C ARG A 61 13.42 0.65 -17.48
N SER A 62 13.09 0.68 -16.19
CA SER A 62 14.07 0.72 -15.10
C SER A 62 14.46 -0.67 -14.59
N PHE A 63 13.64 -1.68 -14.90
CA PHE A 63 13.87 -3.06 -14.50
C PHE A 63 13.37 -4.01 -15.60
N ILE A 64 14.08 -5.12 -15.78
CA ILE A 64 13.65 -6.24 -16.62
C ILE A 64 13.59 -7.49 -15.75
N ALA A 65 12.44 -8.15 -15.73
CA ALA A 65 12.21 -9.34 -14.91
C ALA A 65 12.92 -10.56 -15.52
N LEU A 66 13.87 -11.14 -14.77
CA LEU A 66 14.51 -12.40 -15.14
C LEU A 66 13.96 -13.53 -14.26
N ASN A 67 13.24 -14.49 -14.87
CA ASN A 67 12.70 -15.68 -14.21
C ASN A 67 12.02 -15.42 -12.84
N GLN A 68 11.08 -14.48 -12.81
CA GLN A 68 10.14 -14.21 -11.71
C GLN A 68 10.71 -13.85 -10.32
N LYS A 69 12.03 -13.76 -10.11
CA LYS A 69 12.58 -13.48 -8.77
C LYS A 69 13.70 -12.45 -8.66
N VAL A 70 14.27 -11.97 -9.77
CA VAL A 70 15.28 -10.90 -9.72
C VAL A 70 15.03 -9.91 -10.86
N GLY A 71 14.76 -8.66 -10.50
CA GLY A 71 14.79 -7.54 -11.45
C GLY A 71 16.23 -7.05 -11.58
N ALA A 72 16.71 -6.92 -12.81
CA ALA A 72 18.02 -6.35 -13.10
C ALA A 72 17.85 -5.06 -13.92
N SER A 73 18.88 -4.20 -13.94
CA SER A 73 18.90 -3.05 -14.84
C SER A 73 18.81 -3.52 -16.31
N PRO A 74 18.37 -2.67 -17.24
CA PRO A 74 18.24 -3.05 -18.65
C PRO A 74 19.52 -3.66 -19.24
N ALA A 75 20.69 -3.07 -18.96
CA ALA A 75 21.97 -3.55 -19.46
C ALA A 75 22.33 -4.93 -18.88
N GLU A 76 22.22 -5.11 -17.56
CA GLU A 76 22.49 -6.39 -16.89
C GLU A 76 21.56 -7.50 -17.38
N ALA A 77 20.28 -7.18 -17.59
CA ALA A 77 19.31 -8.14 -18.08
C ALA A 77 19.61 -8.60 -19.52
N LEU A 78 19.98 -7.67 -20.40
CA LEU A 78 20.40 -7.99 -21.76
C LEU A 78 21.69 -8.80 -21.76
N GLN A 79 22.69 -8.43 -20.96
CA GLN A 79 23.93 -9.20 -20.80
C GLN A 79 23.66 -10.63 -20.29
N PHE A 80 22.71 -10.78 -19.36
CA PHE A 80 22.28 -12.09 -18.89
C PHE A 80 21.64 -12.91 -20.01
N MET A 81 20.75 -12.31 -20.82
CA MET A 81 20.11 -13.00 -21.95
C MET A 81 21.12 -13.43 -23.01
N VAL A 82 22.05 -12.55 -23.37
CA VAL A 82 23.15 -12.85 -24.31
C VAL A 82 23.94 -14.06 -23.84
N LYS A 83 24.35 -14.09 -22.57
CA LYS A 83 25.08 -15.23 -21.98
C LYS A 83 24.23 -16.49 -21.90
N ARG A 84 22.97 -16.37 -21.48
CA ARG A 84 22.05 -17.50 -21.30
C ARG A 84 21.76 -18.23 -22.61
N TYR A 85 21.56 -17.48 -23.68
CA TYR A 85 21.22 -18.03 -25.00
C TYR A 85 22.43 -18.13 -25.94
N ASN A 86 23.64 -17.84 -25.43
CA ASN A 86 24.89 -17.88 -26.18
C ASN A 86 24.81 -17.07 -27.49
N LEU A 87 24.24 -15.86 -27.41
CA LEU A 87 24.06 -14.98 -28.56
C LEU A 87 25.38 -14.30 -28.90
N ASP A 88 25.67 -14.18 -30.20
CA ASP A 88 26.95 -13.68 -30.69
C ASP A 88 26.88 -12.16 -30.92
N PHE A 89 26.75 -11.39 -29.83
CA PHE A 89 26.92 -9.93 -29.82
C PHE A 89 27.35 -9.46 -28.42
N GLU A 90 27.74 -8.20 -28.28
CA GLU A 90 28.11 -7.59 -26.99
C GLU A 90 27.11 -6.52 -26.57
N VAL A 91 26.93 -6.30 -25.26
CA VAL A 91 26.08 -5.22 -24.73
C VAL A 91 26.95 -4.21 -23.98
N VAL A 92 26.91 -2.94 -24.42
CA VAL A 92 27.62 -1.81 -23.81
C VAL A 92 26.61 -0.82 -23.25
N GLU A 93 26.76 -0.45 -21.98
CA GLU A 93 25.93 0.59 -21.35
C GLU A 93 26.61 1.97 -21.47
N VAL A 94 25.83 3.00 -21.79
CA VAL A 94 26.28 4.40 -21.86
C VAL A 94 25.31 5.29 -21.06
N ASP A 95 25.79 5.88 -19.96
CA ASP A 95 25.04 6.84 -19.15
C ASP A 95 25.16 8.27 -19.72
N ILE A 96 24.02 8.94 -19.98
CA ILE A 96 23.99 10.30 -20.55
C ILE A 96 24.35 11.43 -19.57
N TYR A 97 24.34 11.18 -18.26
CA TYR A 97 24.66 12.18 -17.23
C TYR A 97 26.04 12.00 -16.61
N CYS A 98 26.83 11.02 -17.08
CA CYS A 98 28.18 10.84 -16.59
C CYS A 98 29.10 11.95 -17.14
N ASN A 99 29.22 13.04 -16.38
CA ASN A 99 30.10 14.18 -16.65
C ASN A 99 31.60 13.80 -16.68
N GLN A 100 31.95 12.57 -16.30
CA GLN A 100 33.30 11.96 -16.41
C GLN A 100 33.36 10.66 -17.23
N CYS A 101 32.33 10.31 -18.03
CA CYS A 101 32.57 9.62 -19.31
C CYS A 101 33.12 10.64 -20.31
N ARG A 102 34.18 11.36 -19.90
CA ARG A 102 34.92 12.39 -20.65
C ARG A 102 35.73 11.73 -21.77
N PHE A 103 35.00 11.07 -22.66
CA PHE A 103 35.33 10.70 -24.02
C PHE A 103 34.73 11.73 -25.00
N LEU A 104 34.41 12.94 -24.51
CA LEU A 104 33.72 14.00 -25.24
C LEU A 104 34.37 15.38 -25.08
N SER A 105 35.69 15.44 -25.09
CA SER A 105 36.36 16.71 -25.41
C SER A 105 37.68 16.50 -26.11
N GLN A 106 37.65 16.01 -27.36
CA GLN A 106 38.64 16.50 -28.31
C GLN A 106 38.11 17.83 -28.86
N LYS A 107 38.72 18.90 -28.39
CA LYS A 107 38.47 20.28 -28.83
C LYS A 107 38.89 20.36 -30.30
N TYR A 108 37.96 20.28 -31.25
CA TYR A 108 38.23 20.70 -32.62
C TYR A 108 38.07 22.22 -32.71
N PRO A 109 39.14 23.01 -32.86
CA PRO A 109 39.02 24.44 -33.03
C PRO A 109 38.46 24.71 -34.43
N TYR A 110 37.15 24.90 -34.54
CA TYR A 110 36.56 25.56 -35.71
C TYR A 110 36.62 27.08 -35.48
N PRO A 111 37.35 27.84 -36.31
CA PRO A 111 37.77 29.19 -35.96
C PRO A 111 36.68 30.27 -35.94
N ASN A 112 35.38 29.96 -36.10
CA ASN A 112 34.34 30.99 -36.30
C ASN A 112 32.96 30.70 -35.69
N LEU A 113 32.83 29.84 -34.67
CA LEU A 113 31.56 29.62 -33.96
C LEU A 113 31.58 30.30 -32.58
N SER A 114 30.48 30.96 -32.22
CA SER A 114 30.35 31.66 -30.94
C SER A 114 30.30 30.67 -29.76
N PRO A 115 30.75 31.04 -28.55
CA PRO A 115 30.76 30.16 -27.36
C PRO A 115 29.37 29.67 -26.90
N ALA A 116 28.27 30.06 -27.55
CA ALA A 116 26.93 29.64 -27.19
C ALA A 116 26.42 28.47 -28.06
N GLU A 117 27.11 28.11 -29.14
CA GLU A 117 26.71 27.07 -30.09
C GLU A 117 27.67 25.88 -30.04
N PHE A 118 27.98 25.42 -28.82
CA PHE A 118 28.71 24.17 -28.63
C PHE A 118 27.80 22.99 -28.91
N PHE A 119 27.96 22.37 -30.08
CA PHE A 119 27.41 21.04 -30.32
C PHE A 119 28.20 20.03 -29.49
N ASN A 120 27.53 19.34 -28.57
CA ASN A 120 28.08 18.15 -27.90
C ASN A 120 28.23 17.05 -28.95
N SER A 121 29.36 17.05 -29.68
CA SER A 121 29.60 16.11 -30.77
C SER A 121 30.04 14.77 -30.22
N PHE A 122 29.17 13.77 -30.37
CA PHE A 122 29.41 12.34 -30.60
C PHE A 122 30.65 11.67 -29.97
N ARG A 123 30.40 10.60 -29.21
CA ARG A 123 31.44 9.79 -28.55
C ARG A 123 32.25 9.06 -29.63
N GLU A 124 33.56 9.33 -29.70
CA GLU A 124 34.48 8.74 -30.71
C GLU A 124 34.43 7.20 -30.70
N ASP A 125 34.31 6.59 -29.51
CA ASP A 125 34.27 5.14 -29.32
C ASP A 125 33.07 4.44 -29.97
N ILE A 126 32.01 5.20 -30.31
CA ILE A 126 30.78 4.70 -30.94
C ILE A 126 30.49 5.43 -32.26
N MET A 127 31.51 6.00 -32.90
CA MET A 127 31.36 6.56 -34.25
C MET A 127 30.83 5.48 -35.20
N GLY A 128 29.80 5.83 -35.96
CA GLY A 128 29.11 4.89 -36.85
C GLY A 128 28.06 4.03 -36.16
N ALA A 129 27.68 4.34 -34.91
CA ALA A 129 26.54 3.70 -34.26
C ALA A 129 25.24 4.08 -34.96
N GLU A 130 24.44 3.06 -35.30
CA GLU A 130 23.19 3.22 -36.01
C GLU A 130 22.02 2.82 -35.11
N HIS A 131 20.88 3.52 -35.26
CA HIS A 131 19.66 3.13 -34.58
C HIS A 131 19.01 1.96 -35.34
N LEU A 132 19.49 0.76 -35.05
CA LEU A 132 18.94 -0.50 -35.54
C LEU A 132 18.06 -1.08 -34.44
N ALA A 133 16.91 -1.67 -34.78
CA ALA A 133 15.99 -2.31 -33.80
C ALA A 133 16.56 -3.62 -33.21
N GLY A 134 17.87 -3.65 -32.93
CA GLY A 134 18.66 -4.84 -32.71
C GLY A 134 20.12 -4.65 -33.11
N VAL A 135 20.84 -5.76 -33.30
CA VAL A 135 22.29 -5.76 -33.52
C VAL A 135 22.67 -6.90 -34.48
N PRO A 136 23.61 -6.66 -35.42
CA PRO A 136 24.13 -7.73 -36.26
C PRO A 136 24.96 -8.73 -35.44
N LYS A 137 25.09 -9.95 -35.95
CA LYS A 137 25.97 -10.98 -35.41
C LYS A 137 27.42 -10.49 -35.38
N GLY A 138 28.09 -10.69 -34.25
CA GLY A 138 29.42 -10.17 -33.96
C GLY A 138 29.47 -8.66 -33.65
N GLY A 139 28.32 -7.98 -33.61
CA GLY A 139 28.22 -6.55 -33.33
C GLY A 139 28.17 -6.19 -31.85
N THR A 140 28.02 -4.90 -31.57
CA THR A 140 27.78 -4.36 -30.22
C THR A 140 26.43 -3.66 -30.18
N PHE A 141 25.59 -4.05 -29.23
CA PHE A 141 24.35 -3.37 -28.86
C PHE A 141 24.64 -2.38 -27.74
N ILE A 142 24.34 -1.11 -27.98
CA ILE A 142 24.59 -0.01 -27.06
C ILE A 142 23.25 0.36 -26.41
N VAL A 143 23.19 0.31 -25.08
CA VAL A 143 22.04 0.74 -24.31
C VAL A 143 22.37 2.07 -23.67
N VAL A 144 21.62 3.11 -24.03
CA VAL A 144 21.77 4.44 -23.45
C VAL A 144 20.85 4.57 -22.24
N THR A 145 21.43 4.89 -21.09
CA THR A 145 20.73 4.93 -19.81
C THR A 145 20.82 6.29 -19.12
N THR A 146 19.90 6.54 -18.20
CA THR A 146 19.90 7.69 -17.30
C THR A 146 19.48 7.25 -15.91
N LYS A 147 19.98 7.92 -14.88
CA LYS A 147 19.45 7.79 -13.52
C LYS A 147 18.24 8.68 -13.32
N MET A 148 17.15 8.13 -12.79
CA MET A 148 15.94 8.86 -12.41
C MET A 148 15.58 8.50 -10.97
N VAL A 149 15.16 9.49 -10.16
CA VAL A 149 14.62 9.25 -8.82
C VAL A 149 13.11 9.08 -8.92
N LEU A 150 12.61 7.91 -8.55
CA LEU A 150 11.18 7.57 -8.46
C LEU A 150 10.95 7.05 -7.04
N ASP A 151 9.97 7.62 -6.33
CA ASP A 151 9.58 7.21 -4.97
C ASP A 151 10.77 7.07 -3.99
N ASP A 152 11.64 8.08 -3.92
CA ASP A 152 12.86 8.12 -3.10
C ASP A 152 13.92 7.05 -3.43
N VAL A 153 13.83 6.39 -4.59
CA VAL A 153 14.81 5.40 -5.07
C VAL A 153 15.41 5.83 -6.41
N SER A 154 16.75 5.88 -6.48
CA SER A 154 17.47 6.09 -7.75
C SER A 154 17.42 4.83 -8.60
N GLN A 155 16.86 4.92 -9.81
CA GLN A 155 16.75 3.82 -10.77
C GLN A 155 17.43 4.17 -12.10
N THR A 156 18.08 3.19 -12.72
CA THR A 156 18.67 3.33 -14.06
C THR A 156 17.64 2.97 -15.12
N VAL A 157 17.29 3.91 -15.99
CA VAL A 157 16.28 3.76 -17.05
C VAL A 157 16.96 3.76 -18.40
N ALA A 158 16.64 2.80 -19.28
CA ALA A 158 17.07 2.83 -20.68
C ALA A 158 16.19 3.80 -21.49
N ILE A 159 16.83 4.70 -22.24
CA ILE A 159 16.15 5.78 -22.98
C ILE A 159 16.36 5.70 -24.48
N ALA A 160 17.41 5.02 -24.93
CA ALA A 160 17.68 4.79 -26.35
C ALA A 160 18.59 3.57 -26.52
N ASP A 161 18.66 3.07 -27.75
CA ASP A 161 19.54 2.00 -28.17
C ASP A 161 20.20 2.29 -29.52
N PHE A 162 21.38 1.73 -29.71
CA PHE A 162 22.13 1.80 -30.96
C PHE A 162 22.88 0.48 -31.20
N ALA A 163 23.38 0.29 -32.42
CA ALA A 163 24.20 -0.85 -32.76
C ALA A 163 25.43 -0.45 -33.57
N LEU A 164 26.50 -1.22 -33.36
CA LEU A 164 27.71 -1.19 -34.18
C LEU A 164 27.89 -2.55 -34.86
N PRO A 165 28.37 -2.58 -36.13
CA PRO A 165 28.58 -3.82 -36.87
C PRO A 165 29.82 -4.60 -36.44
N TYR A 166 30.51 -4.16 -35.38
CA TYR A 166 31.71 -4.79 -34.83
C TYR A 166 31.67 -4.74 -33.30
N ARG A 167 32.42 -5.65 -32.66
CA ARG A 167 32.67 -5.62 -31.21
C ARG A 167 33.49 -4.38 -30.87
N CYS A 168 32.82 -3.35 -30.40
CA CYS A 168 33.45 -2.10 -30.01
C CYS A 168 33.87 -2.13 -28.54
N CYS A 169 34.65 -1.11 -28.21
CA CYS A 169 34.69 -0.59 -26.85
C CYS A 169 35.20 -1.63 -25.84
N PRO A 170 36.51 -2.00 -25.86
CA PRO A 170 37.07 -2.73 -24.74
C PRO A 170 36.65 -1.99 -23.47
N GLN A 171 35.87 -2.65 -22.62
CA GLN A 171 35.39 -2.11 -21.36
C GLN A 171 36.60 -1.54 -20.65
N LYS A 172 36.80 -0.21 -20.73
CA LYS A 172 37.86 0.43 -19.98
C LYS A 172 37.47 0.16 -18.53
N PRO A 173 38.31 -0.54 -17.76
CA PRO A 173 37.92 -0.93 -16.41
C PRO A 173 37.43 0.31 -15.69
N ILE A 174 36.27 0.22 -15.02
CA ILE A 174 35.76 1.31 -14.19
C ILE A 174 36.83 1.56 -13.13
N LEU A 175 37.67 2.58 -13.39
CA LEU A 175 38.85 2.87 -12.58
C LEU A 175 38.46 3.26 -11.14
N CYS A 176 37.21 3.69 -10.95
CA CYS A 176 36.63 4.10 -9.67
C CYS A 176 35.15 4.51 -9.83
N ARG A 177 34.37 4.45 -8.76
CA ARG A 177 32.96 4.87 -8.71
C ARG A 177 32.58 5.36 -7.31
N PHE A 178 31.69 6.34 -7.23
CA PHE A 178 30.96 6.68 -6.01
C PHE A 178 29.47 6.43 -6.24
N ASP A 179 28.88 5.56 -5.42
CA ASP A 179 27.44 5.36 -5.36
C ASP A 179 26.82 6.27 -4.31
N LEU A 180 25.81 7.04 -4.69
CA LEU A 180 25.10 7.95 -3.82
C LEU A 180 23.66 7.48 -3.62
N ALA A 181 23.20 7.54 -2.38
CA ALA A 181 21.80 7.43 -2.00
C ALA A 181 21.46 8.57 -1.04
N VAL A 182 20.25 9.09 -1.11
CA VAL A 182 19.78 10.17 -0.24
C VAL A 182 18.49 9.71 0.42
N LYS A 183 18.43 9.85 1.74
CA LYS A 183 17.20 9.69 2.53
C LYS A 183 16.86 11.01 3.18
N MET A 184 15.61 11.46 3.03
CA MET A 184 15.05 12.57 3.80
C MET A 184 14.45 12.03 5.10
N ALA A 185 14.65 12.72 6.22
CA ALA A 185 13.96 12.39 7.47
C ALA A 185 13.59 13.63 8.26
N GLY A 186 12.61 13.46 9.15
CA GLY A 186 12.13 14.50 10.06
C GLY A 186 11.20 15.53 9.44
N ASN A 187 10.65 16.38 10.31
CA ASN A 187 9.93 17.58 9.93
C ASN A 187 10.90 18.71 9.59
N CYS A 188 10.41 19.71 8.85
CA CYS A 188 11.17 20.92 8.63
C CYS A 188 11.53 21.61 9.95
N ALA A 189 12.78 22.04 10.07
CA ALA A 189 13.23 22.95 11.12
C ALA A 189 13.75 24.23 10.45
N ALA A 190 13.16 25.38 10.80
CA ALA A 190 13.55 26.70 10.26
C ALA A 190 13.62 26.76 8.71
N GLY A 191 12.67 26.13 8.01
CA GLY A 191 12.62 26.15 6.54
C GLY A 191 13.62 25.21 5.85
N LYS A 192 14.27 24.32 6.60
CA LYS A 192 15.22 23.32 6.06
C LYS A 192 14.78 21.89 6.38
N ARG A 193 15.15 20.96 5.50
CA ARG A 193 15.03 19.51 5.70
C ARG A 193 16.38 18.88 5.96
N GLU A 194 16.38 17.86 6.81
CA GLU A 194 17.57 17.06 7.08
C GLU A 194 17.71 15.94 6.03
N LEU A 195 18.87 15.90 5.39
CA LEU A 195 19.24 14.87 4.42
C LEU A 195 20.30 13.95 5.02
N TYR A 196 20.12 12.65 4.79
CA TYR A 196 21.05 11.59 5.10
C TYR A 196 21.61 11.07 3.77
N ILE A 197 22.82 11.49 3.43
CA ILE A 197 23.44 11.15 2.16
C ILE A 197 24.43 10.02 2.39
N THR A 198 24.13 8.85 1.84
CA THR A 198 25.02 7.69 1.88
C THR A 198 25.88 7.66 0.63
N VAL A 199 27.20 7.61 0.82
CA VAL A 199 28.21 7.51 -0.24
C VAL A 199 28.93 6.16 -0.08
N VAL A 200 28.98 5.36 -1.15
CA VAL A 200 29.72 4.09 -1.20
C VAL A 200 30.79 4.18 -2.29
N PRO A 201 32.07 4.37 -1.91
CA PRO A 201 33.19 4.32 -2.83
C PRO A 201 33.44 2.89 -3.31
N SER A 202 33.70 2.69 -4.60
CA SER A 202 34.02 1.39 -5.21
C SER A 202 35.21 1.50 -6.15
N ASN A 203 36.03 0.44 -6.20
CA ASN A 203 37.27 0.39 -6.97
C ASN A 203 38.26 1.52 -6.65
N LEU A 204 38.26 2.01 -5.41
CA LEU A 204 39.15 3.06 -4.93
C LEU A 204 40.14 2.51 -3.89
N THR A 205 41.09 3.33 -3.47
CA THR A 205 41.86 3.09 -2.23
C THR A 205 41.25 3.89 -1.09
N THR A 206 42.01 4.21 -0.05
CA THR A 206 41.64 5.28 0.88
C THR A 206 41.97 6.64 0.27
N GLY A 207 41.20 7.67 0.61
CA GLY A 207 41.37 9.00 0.03
C GLY A 207 40.42 10.03 0.63
N ARG A 208 40.29 11.18 -0.06
CA ARG A 208 39.34 12.24 0.28
C ARG A 208 38.52 12.63 -0.93
N PHE A 209 37.22 12.83 -0.73
CA PHE A 209 36.35 13.40 -1.75
C PHE A 209 35.81 14.76 -1.32
N LEU A 210 35.68 15.66 -2.29
CA LEU A 210 34.93 16.89 -2.17
C LEU A 210 33.46 16.61 -2.51
N MET A 211 32.57 17.01 -1.62
CA MET A 211 31.14 16.98 -1.82
C MET A 211 30.59 18.39 -1.98
N THR A 212 29.73 18.60 -2.98
CA THR A 212 29.07 19.88 -3.21
C THR A 212 27.57 19.69 -3.32
N ILE A 213 26.83 20.73 -2.95
CA ILE A 213 25.40 20.91 -3.22
C ILE A 213 25.23 22.22 -4.01
N ASP A 214 24.59 22.14 -5.18
CA ASP A 214 24.43 23.26 -6.11
C ASP A 214 25.74 24.03 -6.35
N ASP A 215 26.80 23.25 -6.60
CA ASP A 215 28.16 23.72 -6.87
C ASP A 215 28.86 24.44 -5.69
N SER A 216 28.23 24.51 -4.52
CA SER A 216 28.84 25.01 -3.28
C SER A 216 29.32 23.85 -2.39
N PRO A 217 30.44 23.98 -1.65
CA PRO A 217 30.87 22.95 -0.71
C PRO A 217 29.76 22.56 0.26
N LEU A 218 29.54 21.25 0.42
CA LEU A 218 28.50 20.73 1.29
C LEU A 218 28.95 20.81 2.75
N GLU A 219 28.26 21.62 3.56
CA GLU A 219 28.41 21.56 5.01
C GLU A 219 27.68 20.32 5.54
N GLY A 220 28.38 19.40 6.20
CA GLY A 220 27.79 18.14 6.64
C GLY A 220 28.48 17.54 7.85
N THR A 221 27.76 16.68 8.57
CA THR A 221 28.22 16.04 9.81
C THR A 221 28.40 14.54 9.62
N ILE A 222 29.52 14.00 10.11
CA ILE A 222 29.79 12.55 10.21
C ILE A 222 30.12 12.24 11.66
N GLY A 223 29.40 11.30 12.29
CA GLY A 223 29.69 10.84 13.66
C GLY A 223 29.76 11.96 14.70
N GLY A 224 29.00 13.04 14.51
CA GLY A 224 28.97 14.23 15.38
C GLY A 224 30.02 15.30 15.07
N THR A 225 30.92 15.08 14.10
CA THR A 225 31.89 16.10 13.64
C THR A 225 31.39 16.78 12.38
N THR A 226 31.31 18.11 12.39
CA THR A 226 30.85 18.90 11.25
C THR A 226 32.02 19.39 10.41
N THR A 227 31.95 19.14 9.11
CA THR A 227 32.86 19.60 8.08
C THR A 227 32.20 20.73 7.28
N ARG A 228 32.90 21.85 7.07
CA ARG A 228 32.38 23.01 6.30
C ARG A 228 33.03 23.21 4.93
N ASP A 229 34.14 22.55 4.67
CA ASP A 229 34.85 22.63 3.39
C ASP A 229 34.36 21.59 2.37
N GLY A 230 33.37 20.77 2.73
CA GLY A 230 32.85 19.69 1.92
C GLY A 230 33.81 18.52 1.72
N MET A 231 34.94 18.46 2.43
CA MET A 231 35.98 17.46 2.23
C MET A 231 35.84 16.30 3.23
N PHE A 232 35.62 15.09 2.72
CA PHE A 232 35.37 13.91 3.54
C PHE A 232 36.37 12.79 3.23
N ASP A 233 36.86 12.13 4.27
CA ASP A 233 37.71 10.95 4.15
C ASP A 233 36.86 9.72 3.78
N TYR A 234 37.45 8.81 3.00
CA TYR A 234 36.78 7.57 2.62
C TYR A 234 37.70 6.35 2.56
N GLN A 235 37.08 5.17 2.67
CA GLN A 235 37.71 3.88 2.42
C GLN A 235 36.91 3.09 1.38
N ASN A 236 37.59 2.29 0.56
CA ASN A 236 36.95 1.50 -0.49
C ASN A 236 35.92 0.51 0.08
N GLY A 237 34.74 0.48 -0.52
CA GLY A 237 33.62 -0.39 -0.13
C GLY A 237 32.91 0.01 1.17
N GLN A 238 33.42 1.00 1.92
CA GLN A 238 32.80 1.44 3.16
C GLN A 238 31.75 2.51 2.87
N ALA A 239 30.51 2.24 3.27
CA ALA A 239 29.44 3.24 3.24
C ALA A 239 29.69 4.34 4.28
N ILE A 240 29.54 5.59 3.84
CA ILE A 240 29.67 6.80 4.67
C ILE A 240 28.33 7.52 4.62
N THR A 241 27.76 7.85 5.78
CA THR A 241 26.52 8.64 5.85
C THR A 241 26.85 10.04 6.36
N ILE A 242 26.54 11.04 5.54
CA ILE A 242 26.71 12.46 5.83
C ILE A 242 25.34 13.06 6.10
N THR A 243 25.18 13.72 7.24
CA THR A 243 23.95 14.45 7.57
C THR A 243 24.13 15.93 7.24
N THR A 244 23.16 16.54 6.55
CA THR A 244 23.16 17.98 6.24
C THR A 244 21.74 18.55 6.26
N GLN A 245 21.62 19.88 6.34
CA GLN A 245 20.34 20.59 6.26
C GLN A 245 20.27 21.41 4.97
N VAL A 246 19.26 21.11 4.15
CA VAL A 246 19.05 21.77 2.85
C VAL A 246 17.76 22.58 2.89
N ALA A 247 17.73 23.71 2.20
CA ALA A 247 16.52 24.53 2.08
C ALA A 247 15.38 23.71 1.49
N ALA A 248 14.20 23.80 2.09
CA ALA A 248 12.99 23.16 1.60
C ALA A 248 12.19 24.18 0.78
N ASP A 249 12.59 24.32 -0.47
CA ASP A 249 12.12 25.34 -1.41
C ASP A 249 11.32 24.75 -2.59
N ASN A 250 11.02 23.45 -2.53
CA ASN A 250 10.38 22.69 -3.60
C ASN A 250 11.19 22.68 -4.91
N GLN A 251 12.51 22.85 -4.82
CA GLN A 251 13.43 22.80 -5.95
C GLN A 251 14.31 21.55 -5.91
N LYS A 252 14.90 21.25 -7.07
CA LYS A 252 15.87 20.17 -7.24
C LYS A 252 17.26 20.68 -6.87
N HIS A 253 17.88 20.05 -5.89
CA HIS A 253 19.27 20.27 -5.51
C HIS A 253 20.17 19.21 -6.15
N LYS A 254 21.30 19.64 -6.70
CA LYS A 254 22.31 18.75 -7.30
C LYS A 254 23.44 18.50 -6.31
N ILE A 255 23.57 17.26 -5.87
CA ILE A 255 24.64 16.81 -4.99
C ILE A 255 25.71 16.12 -5.85
N LYS A 256 26.97 16.55 -5.73
CA LYS A 256 28.11 15.96 -6.41
C LYS A 256 29.14 15.50 -5.40
N VAL A 257 29.81 14.40 -5.71
CA VAL A 257 31.00 13.89 -5.02
C VAL A 257 32.11 13.78 -6.05
N LYS A 258 33.31 14.25 -5.70
CA LYS A 258 34.48 14.18 -6.56
C LYS A 258 35.72 13.93 -5.73
N ASP A 259 36.50 12.91 -6.07
CA ASP A 259 37.86 12.80 -5.56
C ASP A 259 38.74 13.85 -6.28
N PRO A 260 39.49 14.72 -5.59
CA PRO A 260 40.38 15.68 -6.27
C PRO A 260 41.68 15.07 -6.81
N SER A 261 42.09 13.93 -6.24
CA SER A 261 43.34 13.21 -6.55
C SER A 261 43.16 12.18 -7.65
N LEU A 262 41.92 11.73 -7.86
CA LEU A 262 41.51 10.79 -8.89
C LEU A 262 40.38 11.39 -9.72
N ASP A 263 40.30 11.17 -11.03
CA ASP A 263 39.20 11.69 -11.86
C ASP A 263 37.91 10.84 -11.66
N CYS A 264 37.46 10.74 -10.41
CA CYS A 264 36.34 9.91 -9.95
C CYS A 264 35.25 10.81 -9.38
N CYS A 265 34.04 10.69 -9.90
CA CYS A 265 32.90 11.45 -9.42
C CYS A 265 31.63 10.61 -9.32
N GLY A 266 30.68 11.11 -8.54
CA GLY A 266 29.31 10.64 -8.51
C GLY A 266 28.38 11.84 -8.34
N GLU A 267 27.16 11.73 -8.84
CA GLU A 267 26.15 12.78 -8.66
C GLU A 267 24.77 12.19 -8.45
N ILE A 268 23.93 12.95 -7.74
CA ILE A 268 22.51 12.68 -7.54
C ILE A 268 21.76 13.99 -7.49
N ILE A 269 20.53 14.00 -8.02
CA ILE A 269 19.62 15.14 -7.94
C ILE A 269 18.51 14.75 -6.99
N VAL A 270 18.27 15.57 -5.96
CA VAL A 270 17.21 15.38 -4.97
C VAL A 270 16.24 16.56 -5.04
N LEU A 271 14.94 16.26 -5.14
CA LEU A 271 13.91 17.28 -4.93
C LEU A 271 13.72 17.44 -3.43
N VAL A 272 13.84 18.66 -2.90
CA VAL A 272 13.60 18.94 -1.48
C VAL A 272 12.24 19.66 -1.37
N PRO A 273 11.16 18.95 -1.00
CA PRO A 273 9.82 19.53 -0.94
C PRO A 273 9.77 20.67 0.07
N ASP A 274 8.92 21.66 -0.20
CA ASP A 274 8.69 22.77 0.71
C ASP A 274 8.18 22.34 2.09
N CYS A 275 8.23 23.28 3.04
CA CYS A 275 7.76 23.10 4.41
C CYS A 275 6.26 23.41 4.54
N VAL A 276 5.44 22.95 3.60
CA VAL A 276 3.99 23.08 3.74
C VAL A 276 3.52 22.10 4.80
N CYS A 277 2.84 22.64 5.80
CA CYS A 277 2.20 21.87 6.85
C CYS A 277 0.95 21.18 6.28
N LYS A 278 0.76 19.91 6.61
CA LYS A 278 -0.38 19.11 6.17
C LYS A 278 -0.90 18.27 7.32
N ILE A 279 -2.21 18.36 7.57
CA ILE A 279 -2.91 17.53 8.54
C ILE A 279 -3.90 16.65 7.78
N ASN A 280 -3.83 15.34 8.02
CA ASN A 280 -4.80 14.38 7.53
C ASN A 280 -5.48 13.70 8.72
N LEU A 281 -6.78 13.44 8.59
CA LEU A 281 -7.60 12.89 9.66
C LEU A 281 -8.21 11.56 9.22
N GLN A 282 -8.27 10.62 10.15
CA GLN A 282 -9.09 9.41 10.06
C GLN A 282 -9.86 9.23 11.37
N ALA A 283 -11.01 8.58 11.32
CA ALA A 283 -11.83 8.36 12.51
C ALA A 283 -12.29 6.90 12.57
N ASN A 284 -12.22 6.31 13.76
CA ASN A 284 -12.79 5.00 14.06
C ASN A 284 -13.90 5.17 15.10
N VAL A 285 -15.14 4.89 14.72
CA VAL A 285 -16.30 5.04 15.59
C VAL A 285 -16.47 3.80 16.46
N ALA A 286 -16.51 3.96 17.78
CA ALA A 286 -16.72 2.86 18.71
C ALA A 286 -18.14 2.29 18.59
N PRO A 287 -18.31 0.95 18.75
CA PRO A 287 -19.61 0.30 18.58
C PRO A 287 -20.57 0.54 19.76
N VAL A 288 -20.07 0.97 20.91
CA VAL A 288 -20.85 1.15 22.15
C VAL A 288 -21.45 2.55 22.18
N CYS A 289 -22.72 2.64 22.62
CA CYS A 289 -23.34 3.92 23.00
C CYS A 289 -23.19 4.10 24.51
N ILE A 290 -22.76 5.28 24.93
CA ILE A 290 -22.67 5.69 26.34
C ILE A 290 -23.48 6.98 26.45
N GLU A 291 -24.61 6.92 27.17
CA GLU A 291 -25.47 8.09 27.46
C GLU A 291 -25.89 8.90 26.21
N GLY A 292 -26.09 8.23 25.06
CA GLY A 292 -26.49 8.88 23.80
C GLY A 292 -25.31 9.36 22.93
N TYR A 293 -24.07 9.18 23.37
CA TYR A 293 -22.86 9.52 22.63
C TYR A 293 -22.09 8.26 22.21
N ARG A 294 -21.23 8.42 21.21
CA ARG A 294 -20.21 7.43 20.82
C ARG A 294 -18.83 8.03 20.97
N GLU A 295 -17.92 7.23 21.48
CA GLU A 295 -16.49 7.54 21.43
C GLU A 295 -15.96 7.31 20.01
N ILE A 296 -15.11 8.21 19.54
CA ILE A 296 -14.51 8.19 18.22
C ILE A 296 -13.02 8.43 18.39
N ASP A 297 -12.21 7.47 17.94
CA ASP A 297 -10.76 7.61 17.89
C ASP A 297 -10.37 8.33 16.62
N VAL A 298 -10.00 9.60 16.76
CA VAL A 298 -9.51 10.47 15.69
C VAL A 298 -8.00 10.29 15.60
N VAL A 299 -7.53 9.75 14.47
CA VAL A 299 -6.13 9.63 14.13
C VAL A 299 -5.72 10.85 13.31
N ILE A 300 -4.79 11.62 13.85
CA ILE A 300 -4.28 12.88 13.30
C ILE A 300 -2.87 12.62 12.79
N SER A 301 -2.70 12.61 11.47
CA SER A 301 -1.39 12.52 10.83
C SER A 301 -0.95 13.91 10.40
N ALA A 302 0.04 14.48 11.09
CA ALA A 302 0.54 15.81 10.83
C ALA A 302 1.98 15.76 10.28
N ILE A 303 2.25 16.58 9.26
CA ILE A 303 3.57 16.74 8.65
C ILE A 303 3.92 18.22 8.69
N ASN A 304 5.16 18.54 9.10
CA ASN A 304 5.65 19.92 9.25
C ASN A 304 4.76 20.78 10.15
N GLN A 305 4.21 20.20 11.22
CA GLN A 305 3.37 20.88 12.20
C GLN A 305 4.13 21.92 13.03
N GLY A 306 3.40 22.87 13.59
CA GLY A 306 3.93 23.86 14.53
C GLY A 306 4.32 23.24 15.87
N THR A 307 5.07 24.00 16.67
CA THR A 307 5.56 23.55 17.98
C THR A 307 4.57 23.81 19.12
N LYS A 308 3.51 24.58 18.84
CA LYS A 308 2.50 25.00 19.83
C LYS A 308 1.29 24.08 19.94
N GLY A 309 1.27 22.97 19.18
CA GLY A 309 0.16 22.03 19.16
C GLY A 309 -0.96 22.41 18.19
N PHE A 310 -2.14 21.83 18.40
CA PHE A 310 -3.32 22.01 17.57
C PHE A 310 -4.59 22.25 18.39
N ASN A 311 -5.59 22.85 17.75
CA ASN A 311 -6.95 22.97 18.27
C ASN A 311 -7.84 21.94 17.57
N LEU A 312 -8.60 21.18 18.36
CA LEU A 312 -9.57 20.20 17.89
C LEU A 312 -10.98 20.75 18.10
N LYS A 313 -11.77 20.79 17.04
CA LYS A 313 -13.16 21.24 17.03
C LYS A 313 -14.08 20.13 16.54
N VAL A 314 -15.26 20.05 17.14
CA VAL A 314 -16.37 19.19 16.72
C VAL A 314 -17.57 20.10 16.44
N ASP A 315 -18.12 20.04 15.22
CA ASP A 315 -19.23 20.88 14.75
C ASP A 315 -19.02 22.38 15.01
N GLY A 316 -17.80 22.84 14.76
CA GLY A 316 -17.36 24.22 14.98
C GLY A 316 -17.11 24.60 16.45
N SER A 317 -17.53 23.79 17.41
CA SER A 317 -17.28 23.98 18.84
C SER A 317 -15.92 23.44 19.24
N ILE A 318 -15.21 24.15 20.13
CA ILE A 318 -13.89 23.72 20.60
C ILE A 318 -14.05 22.52 21.52
N TYR A 319 -13.40 21.41 21.16
CA TYR A 319 -13.31 20.21 21.98
C TYR A 319 -12.04 20.23 22.85
N GLU A 320 -10.89 20.57 22.25
CA GLU A 320 -9.61 20.69 22.96
C GLU A 320 -8.76 21.81 22.33
N GLU A 321 -8.08 22.61 23.16
CA GLU A 321 -7.18 23.67 22.72
C GLU A 321 -5.72 23.31 23.00
N ASN A 322 -4.84 23.71 22.10
CA ASN A 322 -3.38 23.55 22.23
C ASN A 322 -2.94 22.11 22.59
N ALA A 323 -3.62 21.12 22.03
CA ALA A 323 -3.25 19.72 22.19
C ALA A 323 -1.87 19.47 21.54
N THR A 324 -1.02 18.69 22.22
CA THR A 324 0.33 18.39 21.74
C THR A 324 0.29 17.34 20.63
N TYR A 325 1.15 17.50 19.62
CA TYR A 325 1.41 16.45 18.64
C TYR A 325 2.39 15.41 19.18
N GLU A 326 2.17 14.14 18.83
CA GLU A 326 3.12 13.07 19.11
C GLU A 326 4.39 13.19 18.23
N PRO A 327 5.57 12.76 18.75
CA PRO A 327 6.86 12.92 18.05
C PRO A 327 6.98 12.16 16.73
N ASP A 328 6.20 11.10 16.54
CA ASP A 328 6.17 10.31 15.30
C ASP A 328 5.26 10.91 14.21
N GLY A 329 4.56 12.01 14.52
CA GLY A 329 3.63 12.69 13.62
C GLY A 329 2.23 12.08 13.58
N ILE A 330 1.94 11.06 14.41
CA ILE A 330 0.62 10.43 14.51
C ILE A 330 0.08 10.59 15.92
N THR A 331 -0.91 11.47 16.07
CA THR A 331 -1.59 11.70 17.36
C THR A 331 -2.97 11.08 17.32
N THR A 332 -3.34 10.31 18.35
CA THR A 332 -4.70 9.77 18.48
C THR A 332 -5.44 10.50 19.59
N LYS A 333 -6.66 10.97 19.31
CA LYS A 333 -7.56 11.63 20.26
C LYS A 333 -8.91 10.95 20.26
N THR A 334 -9.43 10.64 21.45
CA THR A 334 -10.77 10.08 21.61
C THR A 334 -11.76 11.22 21.89
N VAL A 335 -12.78 11.36 21.05
CA VAL A 335 -13.84 12.37 21.17
C VAL A 335 -15.20 11.72 21.37
N ALA A 336 -16.02 12.26 22.26
CA ALA A 336 -17.41 11.83 22.42
C ALA A 336 -18.33 12.71 21.55
N ILE A 337 -18.99 12.12 20.56
CA ILE A 337 -19.92 12.81 19.64
C ILE A 337 -21.32 12.20 19.77
N ALA A 338 -22.35 13.03 19.64
CA ALA A 338 -23.74 12.59 19.72
C ALA A 338 -24.02 11.51 18.67
N GLY A 339 -24.66 10.41 19.06
CA GLY A 339 -25.16 9.43 18.11
C GLY A 339 -26.57 9.79 17.67
N ASP A 340 -26.73 10.81 16.84
CA ASP A 340 -28.05 11.23 16.33
C ASP A 340 -28.38 10.62 14.95
N GLY A 341 -27.43 9.96 14.31
CA GLY A 341 -27.56 9.36 12.98
C GLY A 341 -27.13 10.28 11.84
N GLU A 342 -26.66 11.49 12.15
CA GLU A 342 -26.21 12.51 11.22
C GLU A 342 -24.68 12.51 11.04
N ASP A 343 -24.22 13.37 10.13
CA ASP A 343 -22.82 13.61 9.83
C ASP A 343 -22.28 14.76 10.71
N HIS A 344 -21.17 14.52 11.40
CA HIS A 344 -20.49 15.50 12.25
C HIS A 344 -19.15 15.93 11.64
N GLU A 345 -18.78 17.20 11.80
CA GLU A 345 -17.51 17.75 11.33
C GLU A 345 -16.46 17.74 12.44
N ILE A 346 -15.35 17.05 12.20
CA ILE A 346 -14.15 17.10 13.03
C ILE A 346 -13.11 17.95 12.31
N LYS A 347 -12.68 19.04 12.96
CA LYS A 347 -11.69 19.97 12.43
C LYS A 347 -10.50 20.08 13.36
N VAL A 348 -9.30 19.89 12.82
CA VAL A 348 -8.03 20.13 13.51
C VAL A 348 -7.33 21.29 12.84
N THR A 349 -6.89 22.28 13.60
CA THR A 349 -6.12 23.43 13.10
C THR A 349 -4.87 23.62 13.95
N ASP A 350 -3.71 23.73 13.32
CA ASP A 350 -2.45 24.02 14.00
C ASP A 350 -2.48 25.41 14.66
N VAL A 351 -1.91 25.51 15.86
CA VAL A 351 -1.94 26.76 16.66
C VAL A 351 -0.96 27.80 16.12
N GLU A 352 0.19 27.37 15.63
CA GLU A 352 1.23 28.26 15.11
C GLU A 352 0.99 28.60 13.63
N ASN A 353 0.38 27.66 12.89
CA ASN A 353 0.01 27.83 11.48
C ASN A 353 -1.50 27.65 11.27
N PRO A 354 -2.31 28.73 11.34
CA PRO A 354 -3.76 28.64 11.16
C PRO A 354 -4.22 28.13 9.79
N ASN A 355 -3.37 28.17 8.77
CA ASN A 355 -3.68 27.62 7.44
C ASN A 355 -3.39 26.12 7.34
N CYS A 356 -2.75 25.53 8.36
CA CYS A 356 -2.56 24.10 8.45
C CYS A 356 -3.73 23.48 9.20
N GLU A 357 -4.71 23.00 8.43
CA GLU A 357 -5.89 22.36 8.96
C GLU A 357 -6.23 21.05 8.26
N GLY A 358 -6.87 20.16 9.00
CA GLY A 358 -7.49 18.94 8.50
C GLY A 358 -8.97 18.96 8.88
N ILE A 359 -9.83 18.55 7.96
CA ILE A 359 -11.28 18.45 8.19
C ILE A 359 -11.72 17.05 7.78
N LEU A 360 -12.53 16.42 8.62
CA LEU A 360 -13.13 15.11 8.39
C LEU A 360 -14.59 15.16 8.77
N THR A 361 -15.44 14.70 7.86
CA THR A 361 -16.86 14.46 8.16
C THR A 361 -17.03 12.98 8.50
N VAL A 362 -17.65 12.70 9.65
CA VAL A 362 -17.91 11.34 10.12
C VAL A 362 -19.40 11.16 10.41
N ARG A 363 -19.99 10.09 9.88
CA ARG A 363 -21.36 9.73 10.22
C ARG A 363 -21.40 8.97 11.53
N VAL A 364 -22.10 9.49 12.53
CA VAL A 364 -22.20 8.85 13.84
C VAL A 364 -23.52 8.08 13.94
N PRO A 365 -23.50 6.75 14.08
CA PRO A 365 -24.73 5.96 14.12
C PRO A 365 -25.62 6.33 15.30
N ASP A 366 -26.93 6.40 15.02
CA ASP A 366 -27.97 6.73 16.00
C ASP A 366 -27.88 5.84 17.25
N CYS A 367 -27.81 6.49 18.42
CA CYS A 367 -27.74 5.94 19.77
C CYS A 367 -29.07 5.97 20.51
N ARG A 368 -30.17 6.42 19.89
CA ARG A 368 -31.50 6.34 20.50
C ARG A 368 -31.81 4.90 20.88
N HIS A 369 -32.21 4.72 22.14
CA HIS A 369 -32.70 3.46 22.63
C HIS A 369 -34.14 3.25 22.15
N ILE A 370 -34.37 2.18 21.39
CA ILE A 370 -35.68 1.86 20.82
C ILE A 370 -36.07 0.47 21.27
N ILE A 371 -37.31 0.32 21.70
CA ILE A 371 -37.94 -0.96 22.02
C ILE A 371 -39.12 -1.16 21.07
N SER A 372 -39.31 -2.39 20.62
CA SER A 372 -40.50 -2.81 19.91
C SER A 372 -40.93 -4.19 20.40
N VAL A 373 -42.22 -4.47 20.34
CA VAL A 373 -42.80 -5.74 20.77
C VAL A 373 -43.76 -6.25 19.70
N SER A 374 -43.69 -7.54 19.43
CA SER A 374 -44.65 -8.28 18.62
C SER A 374 -45.06 -9.54 19.36
N ALA A 375 -46.28 -10.01 19.10
CA ALA A 375 -46.81 -11.19 19.76
C ALA A 375 -47.68 -12.00 18.80
N VAL A 376 -47.57 -13.31 18.87
CA VAL A 376 -48.35 -14.25 18.05
C VAL A 376 -48.90 -15.36 18.96
N SER A 377 -50.22 -15.52 18.96
CA SER A 377 -50.88 -16.64 19.66
C SER A 377 -50.68 -17.93 18.87
N SER A 378 -50.35 -19.01 19.59
CA SER A 378 -50.34 -20.36 19.06
C SER A 378 -51.76 -20.81 18.72
N ASP A 379 -51.89 -21.64 17.67
CA ASP A 379 -53.11 -22.34 17.33
C ASP A 379 -53.35 -23.60 18.20
N VAL A 380 -52.41 -23.92 19.10
CA VAL A 380 -52.50 -25.09 19.98
C VAL A 380 -53.03 -24.69 21.35
N CYS A 381 -54.13 -25.32 21.75
CA CYS A 381 -54.66 -25.19 23.11
C CYS A 381 -53.93 -26.12 24.08
N LEU A 382 -53.62 -25.56 25.24
CA LEU A 382 -53.06 -26.23 26.41
C LEU A 382 -54.18 -26.62 27.37
N GLN A 383 -53.83 -27.33 28.44
CA GLN A 383 -54.76 -27.62 29.54
C GLN A 383 -55.35 -26.32 30.13
N ASP A 384 -56.50 -26.45 30.78
CA ASP A 384 -57.21 -25.35 31.44
C ASP A 384 -57.64 -24.20 30.51
N ASN A 385 -57.94 -24.51 29.24
CA ASN A 385 -58.37 -23.56 28.21
C ASN A 385 -57.35 -22.42 27.97
N MET A 386 -56.06 -22.74 28.08
CA MET A 386 -54.97 -21.80 27.84
C MET A 386 -54.40 -21.97 26.42
N THR A 387 -53.74 -20.95 25.89
CA THR A 387 -52.88 -21.04 24.71
C THR A 387 -51.55 -20.36 24.98
N SER A 388 -50.51 -20.78 24.26
CA SER A 388 -49.18 -20.16 24.35
C SER A 388 -49.07 -18.99 23.37
N VAL A 389 -48.48 -17.89 23.82
CA VAL A 389 -48.20 -16.71 23.00
C VAL A 389 -46.69 -16.53 22.95
N GLU A 390 -46.15 -16.53 21.74
CA GLU A 390 -44.76 -16.14 21.50
C GLU A 390 -44.68 -14.62 21.44
N VAL A 391 -43.83 -14.03 22.29
CA VAL A 391 -43.59 -12.60 22.38
C VAL A 391 -42.16 -12.33 21.96
N ILE A 392 -41.98 -11.52 20.93
CA ILE A 392 -40.68 -11.11 20.42
C ILE A 392 -40.48 -9.63 20.75
N ILE A 393 -39.45 -9.35 21.53
CA ILE A 393 -39.08 -8.00 21.96
C ILE A 393 -37.75 -7.67 21.31
N THR A 394 -37.76 -6.69 20.42
CA THR A 394 -36.56 -6.23 19.72
C THR A 394 -36.12 -4.89 20.29
N THR A 395 -34.84 -4.79 20.65
CA THR A 395 -34.23 -3.57 21.17
C THR A 395 -33.04 -3.13 20.36
N LYS A 396 -32.89 -1.81 20.24
CA LYS A 396 -31.73 -1.16 19.62
C LYS A 396 -31.05 -0.28 20.66
N ASN A 397 -29.73 -0.36 20.75
CA ASN A 397 -28.89 0.39 21.69
C ASN A 397 -29.39 0.33 23.16
N PRO A 398 -29.68 -0.85 23.74
CA PRO A 398 -30.05 -0.92 25.16
C PRO A 398 -28.90 -0.44 26.05
N PRO A 399 -29.21 0.18 27.22
CA PRO A 399 -28.18 0.55 28.17
C PRO A 399 -27.42 -0.70 28.66
N PRO A 400 -26.14 -0.57 29.07
CA PRO A 400 -25.41 -1.65 29.69
C PRO A 400 -26.18 -2.19 30.90
N PHE A 401 -26.48 -3.49 30.91
CA PHE A 401 -27.30 -4.15 31.93
C PHE A 401 -28.76 -3.66 32.00
N GLY A 402 -29.31 -3.11 30.92
CA GLY A 402 -30.72 -2.68 30.87
C GLY A 402 -31.71 -3.82 31.10
N GLU A 403 -32.76 -3.54 31.85
CA GLU A 403 -33.87 -4.46 32.10
C GLU A 403 -35.20 -3.87 31.63
N PHE A 404 -36.16 -4.74 31.32
CA PHE A 404 -37.54 -4.37 30.97
C PHE A 404 -38.57 -5.14 31.81
N LYS A 405 -39.77 -4.58 31.91
CA LYS A 405 -40.95 -5.23 32.48
C LYS A 405 -41.97 -5.51 31.38
N LEU A 406 -42.63 -6.66 31.47
CA LEU A 406 -43.73 -7.03 30.58
C LEU A 406 -45.06 -6.95 31.32
N LYS A 407 -46.05 -6.29 30.71
CA LYS A 407 -47.43 -6.31 31.17
C LYS A 407 -48.35 -6.92 30.13
N TYR A 408 -49.32 -7.69 30.60
CA TYR A 408 -50.43 -8.24 29.84
C TYR A 408 -51.74 -7.67 30.40
N ASP A 409 -52.51 -6.96 29.58
CA ASP A 409 -53.72 -6.22 29.97
C ASP A 409 -53.54 -5.37 31.23
N GLY A 410 -52.40 -4.68 31.31
CA GLY A 410 -52.05 -3.80 32.43
C GLY A 410 -51.48 -4.52 33.67
N ASN A 411 -51.51 -5.86 33.72
CA ASN A 411 -50.94 -6.63 34.82
C ASN A 411 -49.51 -7.05 34.53
N LEU A 412 -48.60 -6.88 35.50
CA LEU A 412 -47.22 -7.34 35.38
C LEU A 412 -47.17 -8.86 35.26
N MET A 413 -46.46 -9.34 34.24
CA MET A 413 -46.27 -10.77 33.99
C MET A 413 -45.07 -11.30 34.76
N ASP A 414 -45.26 -12.38 35.50
CA ASP A 414 -44.16 -13.14 36.10
C ASP A 414 -43.64 -14.15 35.06
N VAL A 415 -42.74 -13.68 34.19
CA VAL A 415 -42.17 -14.52 33.12
C VAL A 415 -40.98 -15.27 33.71
N GLN A 416 -41.09 -16.59 33.86
CA GLN A 416 -39.96 -17.42 34.26
C GLN A 416 -38.81 -17.26 33.25
N ALA A 417 -37.63 -16.89 33.74
CA ALA A 417 -36.43 -16.69 32.93
C ALA A 417 -36.19 -17.89 31.98
N PRO A 418 -35.72 -17.65 30.74
CA PRO A 418 -35.65 -18.69 29.71
C PRO A 418 -34.82 -19.89 30.18
N SER A 419 -35.32 -21.10 29.92
CA SER A 419 -34.74 -22.39 30.34
C SER A 419 -33.44 -22.76 29.63
N ASN A 420 -32.83 -21.85 28.86
CA ASN A 420 -31.63 -22.09 28.08
C ASN A 420 -30.38 -22.22 28.99
N ARG A 421 -29.91 -23.45 29.18
CA ARG A 421 -28.69 -23.79 29.95
C ARG A 421 -27.42 -23.05 29.50
N ARG A 422 -27.38 -22.49 28.29
CA ARG A 422 -26.24 -21.69 27.78
C ARG A 422 -26.17 -20.26 28.35
N ALA A 423 -27.28 -19.67 28.79
CA ALA A 423 -27.28 -18.35 29.42
C ALA A 423 -26.75 -18.41 30.88
N ARG A 424 -27.04 -19.51 31.59
CA ARG A 424 -26.52 -19.74 32.95
C ARG A 424 -25.00 -19.80 33.01
N SER A 425 -24.32 -20.32 31.98
CA SER A 425 -22.85 -20.45 32.01
C SER A 425 -22.09 -19.15 31.76
N ARG A 426 -22.75 -18.11 31.23
CA ARG A 426 -22.14 -16.77 31.11
C ARG A 426 -22.39 -15.90 32.34
N ALA A 427 -23.52 -16.08 33.02
CA ALA A 427 -23.79 -15.41 34.29
C ALA A 427 -22.92 -15.91 35.45
N THR A 428 -22.44 -17.17 35.40
CA THR A 428 -21.60 -17.75 36.48
C THR A 428 -20.09 -17.62 36.25
N ALA A 429 -19.63 -17.04 35.13
CA ALA A 429 -18.20 -16.93 34.81
C ALA A 429 -17.57 -15.56 35.18
N ALA A 430 -18.32 -14.62 35.73
CA ALA A 430 -17.82 -13.31 36.18
C ALA A 430 -17.86 -13.12 37.70
N ALA A 431 -17.86 -14.22 38.47
CA ALA A 431 -17.76 -14.16 39.92
C ALA A 431 -16.28 -14.20 40.37
N SER A 432 -15.56 -13.11 40.13
CA SER A 432 -14.35 -12.80 40.91
C SER A 432 -14.14 -11.30 41.02
N ALA A 433 -14.11 -10.84 42.28
CA ALA A 433 -13.63 -9.55 42.77
C ALA A 433 -14.56 -8.33 42.56
N GLY A 434 -15.26 -7.94 43.64
CA GLY A 434 -15.61 -6.56 43.98
C GLY A 434 -16.77 -5.90 43.20
N ASP A 435 -17.73 -5.35 43.95
CA ASP A 435 -18.77 -4.39 43.53
C ASP A 435 -20.07 -4.89 42.85
N PRO A 436 -21.18 -4.11 42.96
CA PRO A 436 -22.41 -4.52 43.60
C PRO A 436 -23.31 -5.34 42.68
N ALA A 437 -23.81 -6.45 43.21
CA ALA A 437 -24.89 -7.20 42.59
C ALA A 437 -26.13 -6.29 42.43
N SER A 438 -26.42 -5.93 41.19
CA SER A 438 -27.68 -5.38 40.75
C SER A 438 -28.81 -6.30 41.22
N TYR A 439 -29.62 -5.79 42.13
CA TYR A 439 -30.89 -6.39 42.49
C TYR A 439 -31.76 -6.47 41.24
N ILE A 440 -31.89 -7.65 40.62
CA ILE A 440 -32.98 -7.88 39.66
C ILE A 440 -34.27 -7.68 40.45
N ALA A 441 -35.05 -6.66 40.13
CA ALA A 441 -36.33 -6.44 40.75
C ALA A 441 -37.28 -7.59 40.38
N ALA A 442 -38.11 -8.05 41.32
CA ALA A 442 -39.11 -9.07 40.99
C ALA A 442 -39.95 -8.63 39.79
N GLY A 443 -39.97 -9.44 38.71
CA GLY A 443 -40.73 -9.18 37.48
C GLY A 443 -40.01 -8.38 36.39
N SER A 444 -38.69 -8.12 36.48
CA SER A 444 -37.89 -7.57 35.37
C SER A 444 -37.04 -8.62 34.65
N MET A 445 -36.70 -8.35 33.38
CA MET A 445 -35.91 -9.20 32.49
C MET A 445 -34.79 -8.40 31.84
N VAL A 446 -33.60 -8.98 31.72
CA VAL A 446 -32.44 -8.33 31.08
C VAL A 446 -32.56 -8.40 29.55
N TYR A 447 -32.24 -7.32 28.83
CA TYR A 447 -32.15 -7.39 27.38
C TYR A 447 -31.05 -8.34 26.90
N GLU A 448 -31.38 -9.24 25.98
CA GLU A 448 -30.37 -10.05 25.29
C GLU A 448 -29.41 -9.19 24.45
N ALA A 449 -28.11 -9.54 24.48
CA ALA A 449 -27.08 -8.90 23.66
C ALA A 449 -27.29 -9.09 22.14
N SER A 450 -28.17 -10.02 21.75
CA SER A 450 -28.62 -10.21 20.36
C SER A 450 -29.50 -9.05 19.87
N GLY A 451 -30.01 -8.21 20.77
CA GLY A 451 -31.04 -7.22 20.48
C GLY A 451 -32.44 -7.81 20.35
N SER A 452 -32.64 -9.09 20.66
CA SER A 452 -33.96 -9.74 20.58
C SER A 452 -34.17 -10.71 21.73
N ASN A 453 -35.26 -10.53 22.48
CA ASN A 453 -35.70 -11.46 23.51
C ASN A 453 -36.94 -12.19 22.99
N ILE A 454 -36.93 -13.53 23.04
CA ILE A 454 -38.10 -14.35 22.67
C ILE A 454 -38.63 -14.99 23.95
N LEU A 455 -39.88 -14.69 24.27
CA LEU A 455 -40.58 -15.17 25.45
C LEU A 455 -41.80 -15.99 25.02
N SER A 456 -42.21 -16.91 25.88
CA SER A 456 -43.46 -17.65 25.71
C SER A 456 -44.28 -17.49 26.99
N ILE A 457 -45.50 -16.97 26.85
CA ILE A 457 -46.44 -16.80 27.96
C ILE A 457 -47.68 -17.64 27.70
N ASN A 458 -48.31 -18.18 28.75
CA ASN A 458 -49.59 -18.88 28.61
C ASN A 458 -50.71 -17.95 29.05
N VAL A 459 -51.71 -17.75 28.19
CA VAL A 459 -52.88 -16.90 28.44
C VAL A 459 -54.17 -17.66 28.15
N LYS A 460 -55.30 -17.19 28.66
CA LYS A 460 -56.60 -17.85 28.46
C LYS A 460 -57.05 -17.69 27.00
N GLY A 461 -57.45 -18.78 26.36
CA GLY A 461 -57.95 -18.76 25.00
C GLY A 461 -59.41 -18.31 24.92
N ASP A 462 -59.68 -17.07 24.50
CA ASP A 462 -61.01 -16.45 24.60
C ASP A 462 -61.50 -15.71 23.34
N SER A 463 -60.77 -15.79 22.22
CA SER A 463 -61.10 -15.08 20.97
C SER A 463 -61.12 -13.56 21.08
N GLN A 464 -60.49 -12.96 22.10
CA GLN A 464 -60.43 -11.51 22.28
C GLN A 464 -59.07 -10.93 21.93
N LYS A 465 -59.05 -9.62 21.70
CA LYS A 465 -57.80 -8.86 21.55
C LYS A 465 -57.26 -8.52 22.93
N HIS A 466 -55.97 -8.70 23.11
CA HIS A 466 -55.25 -8.37 24.33
C HIS A 466 -54.09 -7.42 24.06
N LEU A 467 -53.69 -6.67 25.09
CA LEU A 467 -52.61 -5.69 25.04
C LEU A 467 -51.37 -6.24 25.74
N LEU A 468 -50.24 -6.25 25.02
CA LEU A 468 -48.92 -6.43 25.62
C LEU A 468 -48.18 -5.09 25.63
N GLU A 469 -47.59 -4.76 26.77
CA GLU A 469 -46.76 -3.57 26.97
C GLU A 469 -45.39 -3.98 27.53
N VAL A 470 -44.32 -3.48 26.91
CA VAL A 470 -42.94 -3.61 27.37
C VAL A 470 -42.47 -2.24 27.81
N ILE A 471 -41.92 -2.15 29.02
CA ILE A 471 -41.48 -0.89 29.60
C ILE A 471 -40.03 -1.06 30.06
N ASP A 472 -39.16 -0.16 29.63
CA ASP A 472 -37.79 -0.11 30.14
C ASP A 472 -37.78 0.25 31.63
N THR A 473 -36.95 -0.42 32.42
CA THR A 473 -36.89 -0.21 33.87
C THR A 473 -36.02 0.97 34.27
N ASN A 474 -35.02 1.31 33.46
CA ASN A 474 -34.11 2.41 33.69
C ASN A 474 -34.74 3.73 33.22
N ASP A 475 -35.51 3.69 32.13
CA ASP A 475 -36.27 4.83 31.61
C ASP A 475 -37.70 4.43 31.20
N PRO A 476 -38.69 4.55 32.10
CA PRO A 476 -40.08 4.19 31.80
C PRO A 476 -40.73 4.98 30.67
N SER A 477 -40.13 6.09 30.21
CA SER A 477 -40.62 6.79 29.01
C SER A 477 -40.41 5.96 27.75
N ILE A 478 -39.44 5.04 27.76
CA ILE A 478 -39.16 4.10 26.68
C ILE A 478 -40.01 2.85 26.90
N HIS A 479 -41.11 2.78 26.16
CA HIS A 479 -42.04 1.65 26.20
C HIS A 479 -42.58 1.36 24.80
N ALA A 480 -43.04 0.14 24.59
CA ALA A 480 -43.68 -0.30 23.36
C ALA A 480 -44.89 -1.16 23.70
N PHE A 481 -45.92 -1.12 22.87
CA PHE A 481 -47.09 -1.96 23.04
C PHE A 481 -47.55 -2.56 21.72
N THR A 482 -48.28 -3.67 21.81
CA THR A 482 -48.92 -4.32 20.66
C THR A 482 -50.25 -4.96 21.06
N GLU A 483 -51.22 -4.91 20.16
CA GLU A 483 -52.47 -5.65 20.29
C GLU A 483 -52.42 -6.91 19.43
N PHE A 484 -52.91 -8.02 19.96
CA PHE A 484 -52.96 -9.28 19.24
C PHE A 484 -54.22 -10.06 19.61
N LEU A 485 -54.69 -10.91 18.69
CA LEU A 485 -55.85 -11.76 18.91
C LEU A 485 -55.39 -13.08 19.55
N VAL A 486 -56.02 -13.46 20.67
CA VAL A 486 -55.79 -14.75 21.31
C VAL A 486 -56.73 -15.81 20.74
N LYS A 487 -56.21 -17.01 20.53
CA LYS A 487 -56.98 -18.13 19.97
C LYS A 487 -58.05 -18.63 20.96
N ASP A 488 -59.23 -19.00 20.48
CA ASP A 488 -60.23 -19.69 21.31
C ASP A 488 -59.75 -21.07 21.76
N CYS A 489 -59.93 -21.37 23.05
CA CYS A 489 -59.69 -22.70 23.61
C CYS A 489 -60.88 -23.23 24.41
N GLN A 490 -62.05 -22.58 24.35
CA GLN A 490 -63.21 -22.97 25.17
C GLN A 490 -63.90 -24.27 24.72
N ASP A 491 -63.67 -24.72 23.47
CA ASP A 491 -64.38 -25.87 22.86
C ASP A 491 -63.46 -27.03 22.41
N ILE A 492 -62.17 -27.01 22.74
CA ILE A 492 -61.23 -28.06 22.29
C ILE A 492 -61.03 -29.10 23.40
N ILE A 493 -61.68 -30.25 23.24
CA ILE A 493 -61.42 -31.45 24.05
C ILE A 493 -59.99 -31.90 23.75
N VAL A 494 -59.12 -31.82 24.76
CA VAL A 494 -57.77 -32.38 24.75
C VAL A 494 -57.89 -33.89 24.49
N ASN A 495 -57.41 -34.35 23.33
CA ASN A 495 -57.20 -35.78 23.07
C ASN A 495 -55.81 -36.20 23.54
#